data_AF-A0A357C4M9-F1
#
_entry.id   AF-A0A357C4M9-F1
#
_cell.length_a   1.000
_cell.length_b   1.000
_cell.length_c   1.000
_cell.angle_alpha   90.00
_cell.angle_beta   90.00
_cell.angle_gamma   90.00
#
_symmetry.space_group_name_H-M   'P 1'
#
loop_
_entity.id
_entity.type
_entity.pdbx_description
1 polymer ?
#
loop_
_entity_poly.entity_id
_entity_poly.type
_entity_poly.pdbx_seq_one_letter_code
_entity_poly.pdbx_strand_id
1 'polypeptide(L)'
;MERPLLGKITISGKLECITGLHIGASKENMEIGAIDLPVVRDPITREPYIPGSSLKGKMRSLLEKALGIIDRRDIGTRGNPVKVHVCNDASNAFNCKLCRIFGSTGKDGGKNFPARLIVRDLKLTDGSRERLGDIDTGLQYTEWKFENAIDRITSAANPRQIERVPRGAEFTFELIYNVEG
;
A
#
# COMPACT_ATOMS: atom_id res chain seq x y z
N MET A 1 20.86 -22.84 -4.29
CA MET A 1 19.82 -23.85 -4.09
C MET A 1 18.66 -23.43 -4.93
N GLU A 2 18.41 -24.15 -6.02
CA GLU A 2 17.13 -24.07 -6.70
C GLU A 2 16.05 -24.59 -5.75
N ARG A 3 14.96 -23.84 -5.64
CA ARG A 3 13.84 -24.20 -4.78
C ARG A 3 12.66 -24.54 -5.67
N PRO A 4 12.27 -25.81 -5.80
CA PRO A 4 11.14 -26.17 -6.64
C PRO A 4 9.86 -25.56 -6.07
N LEU A 5 9.03 -25.01 -6.96
CA LEU A 5 7.69 -24.57 -6.60
C LEU A 5 6.82 -25.82 -6.39
N LEU A 6 6.37 -26.03 -5.15
CA LEU A 6 5.53 -27.16 -4.77
C LEU A 6 4.04 -26.85 -4.94
N GLY A 7 3.66 -25.56 -4.86
CA GLY A 7 2.27 -25.16 -5.01
C GLY A 7 2.02 -23.69 -4.69
N LYS A 8 0.75 -23.30 -4.74
CA LYS A 8 0.29 -21.95 -4.41
C LYS A 8 -0.90 -22.01 -3.48
N ILE A 9 -0.87 -21.20 -2.42
CA ILE A 9 -2.01 -20.97 -1.54
C ILE A 9 -2.61 -19.62 -1.90
N THR A 10 -3.89 -19.61 -2.27
CA THR A 10 -4.64 -18.39 -2.59
C THR A 10 -5.53 -18.02 -1.41
N ILE A 11 -5.44 -16.77 -0.97
CA ILE A 11 -6.28 -16.18 0.07
C ILE A 11 -7.03 -15.01 -0.57
N SER A 12 -8.35 -15.11 -0.66
CA SER A 12 -9.20 -14.08 -1.26
C SER A 12 -10.34 -13.68 -0.33
N GLY A 13 -10.90 -12.49 -0.57
CA GLY A 13 -12.03 -11.99 0.19
C GLY A 13 -12.34 -10.53 -0.13
N LYS A 14 -13.02 -9.87 0.80
CA LYS A 14 -13.36 -8.45 0.73
C LYS A 14 -12.69 -7.66 1.85
N LEU A 15 -12.27 -6.44 1.54
CA LEU A 15 -11.75 -5.46 2.48
C LEU A 15 -12.75 -4.31 2.55
N GLU A 16 -13.33 -4.09 3.73
CA GLU A 16 -14.25 -2.98 3.97
C GLU A 16 -13.51 -1.79 4.62
N CYS A 17 -13.74 -0.59 4.09
CA CYS A 17 -13.29 0.66 4.68
C CYS A 17 -14.22 1.06 5.83
N ILE A 18 -13.89 0.68 7.06
CA ILE A 18 -14.67 1.11 8.25
C ILE A 18 -14.68 2.64 8.42
N THR A 19 -13.59 3.29 8.01
CA THR A 19 -13.46 4.76 7.93
C THR A 19 -13.02 5.17 6.53
N GLY A 20 -13.20 6.44 6.18
CA GLY A 20 -12.75 6.94 4.87
C GLY A 20 -11.25 6.69 4.64
N LEU A 21 -10.90 6.22 3.44
CA LEU A 21 -9.56 5.77 3.07
C LEU A 21 -8.94 6.70 2.04
N HIS A 22 -7.73 7.19 2.32
CA HIS A 22 -6.93 7.96 1.37
C HIS A 22 -5.65 7.19 1.02
N ILE A 23 -5.45 6.92 -0.26
CA ILE A 23 -4.18 6.45 -0.84
C ILE A 23 -3.83 7.41 -1.97
N GLY A 24 -2.85 8.27 -1.74
CA GLY A 24 -2.51 9.34 -2.67
C GLY A 24 -1.90 8.86 -3.99
N ALA A 25 -2.26 9.53 -5.09
CA ALA A 25 -1.57 9.40 -6.37
C ALA A 25 -0.33 10.33 -6.45
N SER A 26 0.59 10.07 -7.38
CA SER A 26 1.65 11.02 -7.68
C SER A 26 1.08 12.29 -8.34
N LYS A 27 1.64 13.45 -7.97
CA LYS A 27 1.18 14.78 -8.42
C LYS A 27 1.34 15.07 -9.93
N GLU A 28 1.98 14.17 -10.68
CA GLU A 28 2.36 14.41 -12.08
C GLU A 28 1.17 14.37 -13.06
N ASN A 29 0.01 13.84 -12.64
CA ASN A 29 -1.23 13.82 -13.44
C ASN A 29 -2.33 14.72 -12.87
N MET A 30 -1.97 15.84 -12.23
CA MET A 30 -2.98 16.83 -11.83
C MET A 30 -3.53 17.53 -13.08
N GLU A 31 -4.78 17.22 -13.43
CA GLU A 31 -5.58 18.08 -14.31
C GLU A 31 -5.61 19.50 -13.69
N ILE A 32 -5.42 20.52 -14.51
CA ILE A 32 -5.32 21.92 -14.07
C ILE A 32 -6.63 22.29 -13.36
N GLY A 33 -6.56 22.54 -12.04
CA GLY A 33 -7.72 22.82 -11.18
C GLY A 33 -8.18 21.68 -10.27
N ALA A 34 -7.50 20.52 -10.30
CA ALA A 34 -7.82 19.36 -9.47
C ALA A 34 -7.24 19.44 -8.04
N ILE A 35 -7.87 18.66 -7.16
CA ILE A 35 -7.65 18.46 -5.71
C ILE A 35 -6.16 18.44 -5.29
N ASP A 36 -5.83 19.04 -4.14
CA ASP A 36 -4.46 19.07 -3.58
C ASP A 36 -3.86 17.66 -3.38
N LEU A 37 -4.69 16.73 -2.87
CA LEU A 37 -4.31 15.36 -2.53
C LEU A 37 -5.34 14.37 -3.11
N PRO A 38 -5.23 14.01 -4.40
CA PRO A 38 -6.14 13.09 -5.04
C PRO A 38 -5.83 11.63 -4.65
N VAL A 39 -6.84 10.77 -4.72
CA VAL A 39 -6.65 9.32 -4.55
C VAL A 39 -6.15 8.65 -5.82
N VAL A 40 -5.44 7.54 -5.67
CA VAL A 40 -5.00 6.70 -6.78
C VAL A 40 -6.21 6.04 -7.46
N ARG A 41 -6.21 6.08 -8.81
CA ARG A 41 -7.29 5.59 -9.65
C ARG A 41 -6.74 4.72 -10.78
N ASP A 42 -7.54 3.76 -11.21
CA ASP A 42 -7.28 3.02 -12.44
C ASP A 42 -7.45 3.98 -13.63
N PRO A 43 -6.47 4.11 -14.53
CA PRO A 43 -6.53 5.07 -15.63
C PRO A 43 -7.62 4.76 -16.66
N ILE A 44 -8.09 3.51 -16.74
CA ILE A 44 -9.10 3.07 -17.70
C ILE A 44 -10.50 3.28 -17.12
N THR A 45 -10.75 2.78 -15.89
CA THR A 45 -12.10 2.83 -15.30
C THR A 45 -12.35 4.09 -14.47
N ARG A 46 -11.29 4.84 -14.14
CA ARG A 46 -11.28 5.97 -13.20
C ARG A 46 -11.69 5.58 -11.76
N GLU A 47 -11.86 4.29 -11.47
CA GLU A 47 -12.23 3.80 -10.14
C GLU A 47 -11.04 3.92 -9.18
N PRO A 48 -11.27 4.32 -7.91
CA PRO A 48 -10.24 4.20 -6.89
C PRO A 48 -9.91 2.73 -6.63
N TYR A 49 -8.66 2.43 -6.34
CA TYR A 49 -8.22 1.08 -5.99
C TYR A 49 -7.16 1.12 -4.89
N ILE A 50 -6.91 -0.03 -4.24
CA ILE A 50 -5.79 -0.15 -3.29
C ILE A 50 -4.65 -0.87 -3.99
N PRO A 51 -3.49 -0.21 -4.21
CA PRO A 51 -2.33 -0.87 -4.77
C PRO A 51 -1.86 -2.03 -3.88
N GLY A 52 -1.54 -3.17 -4.49
CA GLY A 52 -1.00 -4.33 -3.80
C GLY A 52 0.32 -4.02 -3.09
N SER A 53 1.10 -3.07 -3.63
CA SER A 53 2.30 -2.53 -2.99
C SER A 53 2.01 -1.81 -1.67
N SER A 54 0.93 -1.02 -1.61
CA SER A 54 0.47 -0.31 -0.40
C SER A 54 0.08 -1.30 0.69
N LEU A 55 -0.74 -2.30 0.36
CA LEU A 55 -1.14 -3.34 1.32
C LEU A 55 0.07 -4.17 1.77
N LYS A 56 0.90 -4.63 0.83
CA LYS A 56 2.11 -5.42 1.10
C LYS A 56 3.09 -4.66 2.00
N GLY A 57 3.33 -3.39 1.71
CA GLY A 57 4.21 -2.52 2.49
C GLY A 57 3.70 -2.30 3.91
N LYS A 58 2.39 -2.09 4.07
CA LYS A 58 1.76 -1.93 5.40
C LYS A 58 1.87 -3.21 6.22
N MET A 59 1.56 -4.37 5.65
CA MET A 59 1.72 -5.66 6.32
C MET A 59 3.18 -5.92 6.72
N ARG A 60 4.13 -5.67 5.81
CA ARG A 60 5.57 -5.81 6.08
C ARG A 60 6.00 -4.92 7.24
N SER A 61 5.64 -3.64 7.21
CA SER A 61 6.01 -2.66 8.25
C SER A 61 5.45 -3.04 9.62
N LEU A 62 4.19 -3.49 9.69
CA LEU A 62 3.57 -3.93 10.93
C LEU A 62 4.23 -5.20 11.46
N LEU A 63 4.52 -6.18 10.60
CA LEU A 63 5.18 -7.41 11.01
C LEU A 63 6.62 -7.16 11.48
N GLU A 64 7.36 -6.28 10.80
CA GLU A 64 8.72 -5.89 11.21
C GLU A 64 8.72 -5.29 12.63
N LYS A 65 7.76 -4.41 12.92
CA LYS A 65 7.57 -3.82 14.26
C LYS A 65 7.16 -4.88 15.29
N ALA A 66 6.19 -5.74 14.95
CA ALA A 66 5.71 -6.79 15.85
C ALA A 66 6.79 -7.81 16.22
N LEU A 67 7.72 -8.08 15.31
CA LEU A 67 8.87 -8.96 15.54
C LEU A 67 10.03 -8.27 16.30
N GLY A 68 9.92 -6.98 16.61
CA GLY A 68 10.96 -6.23 17.32
C GLY A 68 12.27 -6.10 16.54
N ILE A 69 12.22 -6.11 15.20
CA ILE A 69 13.44 -6.08 14.39
C ILE A 69 14.07 -4.68 14.43
N ILE A 70 15.28 -4.63 15.00
CA ILE A 70 16.08 -3.42 15.18
C ILE A 70 17.12 -3.21 14.06
N ASP A 71 17.56 -4.29 13.41
CA ASP A 71 18.52 -4.23 12.32
C ASP A 71 17.83 -3.71 11.05
N ARG A 72 18.13 -2.47 10.69
CA ARG A 72 17.54 -1.77 9.54
C ARG A 72 18.64 -1.08 8.75
N ARG A 73 18.55 -1.21 7.44
CA ARG A 73 19.43 -0.50 6.52
C ARG A 73 18.64 0.49 5.68
N ASP A 74 19.34 1.53 5.24
CA ASP A 74 18.76 2.50 4.33
C ASP A 74 18.61 1.89 2.93
N ILE A 75 17.40 1.95 2.39
CA ILE A 75 17.05 1.60 1.01
C ILE A 75 16.55 2.82 0.22
N GLY A 76 16.52 3.98 0.85
CA GLY A 76 16.08 5.24 0.26
C GLY A 76 17.19 5.94 -0.50
N THR A 77 16.96 7.22 -0.79
CA THR A 77 17.96 8.08 -1.42
C THR A 77 18.64 8.95 -0.36
N ARG A 78 19.79 9.54 -0.69
CA ARG A 78 20.54 10.42 0.23
C ARG A 78 19.69 11.57 0.79
N GLY A 79 18.72 12.08 0.02
CA GLY A 79 17.82 13.16 0.43
C GLY A 79 16.53 12.68 1.11
N ASN A 80 16.22 11.38 1.05
CA ASN A 80 15.04 10.79 1.67
C ASN A 80 15.38 9.37 2.17
N PRO A 81 16.05 9.24 3.32
CA PRO A 81 16.48 7.96 3.85
C PRO A 81 15.27 7.12 4.28
N VAL A 82 15.23 5.86 3.86
CA VAL A 82 14.16 4.92 4.18
C VAL A 82 14.80 3.69 4.83
N LYS A 83 14.71 3.61 6.16
CA LYS A 83 15.30 2.49 6.93
C LYS A 83 14.30 1.36 7.12
N VAL A 84 14.60 0.19 6.58
CA VAL A 84 13.80 -1.03 6.74
C VAL A 84 14.69 -2.25 6.95
N HIS A 85 14.14 -3.31 7.54
CA HIS A 85 14.86 -4.58 7.63
C HIS A 85 14.92 -5.29 6.28
N VAL A 86 16.15 -5.60 5.83
CA VAL A 86 16.42 -6.42 4.64
C VAL A 86 17.68 -7.25 4.90
N CYS A 87 17.58 -8.58 4.86
CA CYS A 87 18.74 -9.46 4.98
C CYS A 87 19.72 -9.26 3.81
N ASN A 88 21.01 -9.29 4.09
CA ASN A 88 22.07 -9.06 3.10
C ASN A 88 22.28 -10.24 2.14
N ASP A 89 21.85 -11.45 2.50
CA ASP A 89 21.98 -12.64 1.68
C ASP A 89 20.76 -13.56 1.79
N ALA A 90 20.65 -14.49 0.84
CA ALA A 90 19.55 -15.43 0.72
C ALA A 90 19.49 -16.49 1.84
N SER A 91 20.62 -16.83 2.46
CA SER A 91 20.67 -17.83 3.55
C SER A 91 20.07 -17.26 4.83
N ASN A 92 20.42 -16.03 5.17
CA ASN A 92 19.84 -15.28 6.27
C ASN A 92 18.35 -14.95 6.02
N ALA A 93 18.01 -14.58 4.79
CA ALA A 93 16.63 -14.30 4.41
C ALA A 93 15.71 -15.53 4.55
N PHE A 94 16.24 -16.74 4.35
CA PHE A 94 15.48 -17.99 4.50
C PHE A 94 14.98 -18.21 5.93
N ASN A 95 15.83 -17.96 6.91
CA ASN A 95 15.50 -18.13 8.34
C ASN A 95 14.81 -16.89 8.93
N CYS A 96 14.88 -15.74 8.25
CA CYS A 96 14.22 -14.53 8.67
C CYS A 96 12.69 -14.61 8.48
N LYS A 97 11.94 -14.49 9.58
CA LYS A 97 10.47 -14.53 9.59
C LYS A 97 9.81 -13.48 8.68
N LEU A 98 10.49 -12.34 8.45
CA LEU A 98 10.03 -11.26 7.58
C LEU A 98 10.45 -11.47 6.12
N CYS A 99 11.77 -11.56 5.87
CA CYS A 99 12.33 -11.61 4.51
C CYS A 99 11.94 -12.88 3.76
N ARG A 100 11.68 -14.00 4.44
CA ARG A 100 11.15 -15.22 3.79
C ARG A 100 9.79 -15.02 3.13
N ILE A 101 8.98 -14.08 3.63
CA ILE A 101 7.63 -13.79 3.11
C ILE A 101 7.71 -12.68 2.07
N PHE A 102 8.39 -11.57 2.41
CA PHE A 102 8.35 -10.34 1.64
C PHE A 102 9.54 -10.14 0.69
N GLY A 103 10.53 -11.04 0.72
CA GLY A 103 11.75 -10.97 -0.09
C GLY A 103 12.82 -10.06 0.50
N SER A 104 14.06 -10.26 0.03
CA SER A 104 15.22 -9.42 0.32
C SER A 104 16.11 -9.21 -0.90
N THR A 105 16.72 -8.04 -0.96
CA THR A 105 17.74 -7.71 -1.96
C THR A 105 19.12 -7.91 -1.32
N GLY A 106 19.98 -8.65 -1.99
CA GLY A 106 21.34 -8.88 -1.54
C GLY A 106 22.15 -7.58 -1.47
N LYS A 107 23.15 -7.53 -0.59
CA LYS A 107 24.08 -6.39 -0.47
C LYS A 107 25.50 -6.93 -0.28
N ASP A 108 26.50 -6.17 -0.72
CA ASP A 108 27.92 -6.48 -0.53
C ASP A 108 28.29 -7.88 -1.07
N GLY A 109 27.76 -8.23 -2.26
CA GLY A 109 27.97 -9.53 -2.91
C GLY A 109 26.99 -10.64 -2.49
N GLY A 110 26.07 -10.35 -1.57
CA GLY A 110 25.03 -11.29 -1.17
C GLY A 110 23.98 -11.56 -2.27
N LYS A 111 23.37 -12.75 -2.23
CA LYS A 111 22.36 -13.19 -3.22
C LYS A 111 20.96 -12.67 -2.87
N ASN A 112 20.18 -12.34 -3.90
CA ASN A 112 18.77 -11.96 -3.76
C ASN A 112 17.90 -13.14 -3.27
N PHE A 113 16.87 -12.81 -2.49
CA PHE A 113 15.85 -13.75 -2.05
C PHE A 113 14.47 -13.28 -2.54
N PRO A 114 13.82 -14.02 -3.46
CA PRO A 114 12.52 -13.63 -3.99
C PRO A 114 11.42 -13.70 -2.92
N ALA A 115 10.43 -12.81 -3.05
CA ALA A 115 9.27 -12.84 -2.15
C ALA A 115 8.37 -14.03 -2.46
N ARG A 116 7.87 -14.71 -1.42
CA ARG A 116 6.87 -15.79 -1.56
C ARG A 116 5.45 -15.26 -1.65
N LEU A 117 5.19 -14.10 -1.05
CA LEU A 117 3.87 -13.47 -1.03
C LEU A 117 3.72 -12.46 -2.17
N ILE A 118 2.76 -12.73 -3.04
CA ILE A 118 2.24 -11.83 -4.07
C ILE A 118 0.95 -11.23 -3.52
N VAL A 119 0.81 -9.90 -3.64
CA VAL A 119 -0.38 -9.15 -3.23
C VAL A 119 -0.87 -8.44 -4.48
N ARG A 120 -2.06 -8.79 -4.96
CA ARG A 120 -2.66 -8.12 -6.12
C ARG A 120 -3.26 -6.78 -5.72
N ASP A 121 -3.47 -5.92 -6.71
CA ASP A 121 -4.25 -4.70 -6.54
C ASP A 121 -5.70 -5.04 -6.20
N LEU A 122 -6.28 -4.29 -5.26
CA LEU A 122 -7.64 -4.50 -4.80
C LEU A 122 -8.58 -3.53 -5.51
N LYS A 123 -9.50 -4.07 -6.30
CA LYS A 123 -10.51 -3.31 -7.05
C LYS A 123 -11.79 -3.18 -6.24
N LEU A 124 -12.60 -2.17 -6.53
CA LEU A 124 -13.94 -2.06 -5.95
C LEU A 124 -14.75 -3.33 -6.25
N THR A 125 -15.53 -3.78 -5.27
CA THR A 125 -16.57 -4.78 -5.53
C THR A 125 -17.67 -4.17 -6.41
N ASP A 126 -18.39 -4.98 -7.16
CA ASP A 126 -19.49 -4.48 -8.01
C ASP A 126 -20.54 -3.70 -7.18
N GLY A 127 -20.88 -4.21 -5.99
CA GLY A 127 -21.81 -3.53 -5.09
C GLY A 127 -21.27 -2.23 -4.49
N SER A 128 -19.96 -2.05 -4.36
CA SER A 128 -19.39 -0.74 -4.02
C SER A 128 -19.28 0.18 -5.23
N ARG A 129 -18.97 -0.36 -6.42
CA ARG A 129 -18.95 0.42 -7.66
C ARG A 129 -20.31 1.07 -7.91
N GLU A 130 -21.40 0.31 -7.81
CA GLU A 130 -22.76 0.81 -7.99
C GLU A 130 -23.10 1.88 -6.94
N ARG A 131 -22.98 1.53 -5.65
CA ARG A 131 -23.29 2.47 -4.55
C ARG A 131 -22.48 3.76 -4.59
N LEU A 132 -21.19 3.67 -4.91
CA LEU A 132 -20.30 4.83 -4.96
C LEU A 132 -20.41 5.60 -6.27
N GLY A 133 -20.94 4.98 -7.34
CA GLY A 133 -21.17 5.65 -8.62
C GLY A 133 -22.27 6.71 -8.55
N ASP A 134 -23.26 6.49 -7.67
CA ASP A 134 -24.43 7.34 -7.51
C ASP A 134 -24.29 8.42 -6.43
N ILE A 135 -23.12 8.53 -5.76
CA ILE A 135 -22.96 9.52 -4.69
C ILE A 135 -22.83 10.93 -5.25
N ASP A 136 -23.61 11.87 -4.70
CA ASP A 136 -23.53 13.29 -5.05
C ASP A 136 -22.58 14.02 -4.10
N THR A 137 -21.27 13.85 -4.34
CA THR A 137 -20.19 14.51 -3.58
C THR A 137 -19.42 15.51 -4.44
N GLY A 138 -19.79 15.66 -5.71
CA GLY A 138 -19.01 16.38 -6.71
C GLY A 138 -17.74 15.66 -7.17
N LEU A 139 -17.48 14.42 -6.73
CA LEU A 139 -16.37 13.58 -7.17
C LEU A 139 -16.81 12.17 -7.52
N GLN A 140 -16.13 11.53 -8.47
CA GLN A 140 -16.46 10.18 -8.90
C GLN A 140 -15.99 9.14 -7.86
N TYR A 141 -16.91 8.41 -7.23
CA TYR A 141 -16.65 7.37 -6.22
C TYR A 141 -16.01 7.83 -4.90
N THR A 142 -15.72 9.11 -4.73
CA THR A 142 -14.94 9.67 -3.62
C THR A 142 -15.65 10.85 -2.97
N GLU A 143 -15.16 11.29 -1.82
CA GLU A 143 -15.68 12.47 -1.12
C GLU A 143 -14.57 13.45 -0.76
N TRP A 144 -14.98 14.71 -0.59
CA TRP A 144 -14.13 15.77 -0.06
C TRP A 144 -14.00 15.67 1.45
N LYS A 145 -12.77 15.82 1.94
CA LYS A 145 -12.50 16.07 3.34
C LYS A 145 -11.64 17.32 3.48
N PHE A 146 -12.16 18.32 4.17
CA PHE A 146 -11.39 19.50 4.55
C PHE A 146 -10.63 19.23 5.86
N GLU A 147 -9.32 19.46 5.85
CA GLU A 147 -8.50 19.47 7.06
C GLU A 147 -7.86 20.84 7.25
N ASN A 148 -7.93 21.37 8.48
CA ASN A 148 -7.30 22.64 8.82
C ASN A 148 -6.13 22.39 9.76
N ALA A 149 -4.92 22.73 9.34
CA ALA A 149 -3.79 22.88 10.25
C ALA A 149 -3.84 24.30 10.83
N ILE A 150 -4.04 24.42 12.13
CA ILE A 150 -4.10 25.72 12.83
C ILE A 150 -2.82 25.88 13.66
N ASP A 151 -2.10 26.98 13.43
CA ASP A 151 -0.99 27.39 14.29
C ASP A 151 -1.53 27.74 15.68
N ARG A 152 -1.02 27.07 16.72
CA ARG A 152 -1.49 27.23 18.10
C ARG A 152 -1.11 28.56 18.73
N ILE A 153 -0.16 29.29 18.14
CA ILE A 153 0.34 30.59 18.63
C ILE A 153 -0.29 31.71 17.82
N THR A 154 -0.25 31.62 16.48
CA THR A 154 -0.71 32.70 15.60
C THR A 154 -2.16 32.56 15.16
N SER A 155 -2.81 31.42 15.46
CA SER A 155 -4.16 31.06 14.98
C SER A 155 -4.31 31.05 13.45
N ALA A 156 -3.20 31.08 12.70
CA ALA A 156 -3.22 30.99 11.24
C ALA A 156 -3.69 29.60 10.81
N ALA A 157 -4.67 29.55 9.90
CA ALA A 157 -5.19 28.32 9.34
C ALA A 157 -4.59 28.06 7.95
N ASN A 158 -4.12 26.84 7.72
CA ASN A 158 -3.71 26.34 6.42
C ASN A 158 -4.65 25.20 6.01
N PRO A 159 -5.79 25.53 5.36
CA PRO A 159 -6.78 24.54 4.93
C PRO A 159 -6.21 23.70 3.78
N ARG A 160 -6.39 22.39 3.86
CA ARG A 160 -6.03 21.43 2.82
C ARG A 160 -7.24 20.60 2.42
N GLN A 161 -7.38 20.38 1.13
CA GLN A 161 -8.44 19.53 0.59
C GLN A 161 -7.89 18.13 0.32
N ILE A 162 -8.49 17.13 0.97
CA ILE A 162 -8.10 15.73 0.83
C ILE A 162 -9.24 14.97 0.19
N GLU A 163 -8.96 14.32 -0.93
CA GLU A 163 -9.87 13.34 -1.51
C GLU A 163 -9.76 12.03 -0.73
N ARG A 164 -10.87 11.37 -0.45
CA ARG A 164 -10.84 10.02 0.12
C ARG A 164 -11.97 9.15 -0.41
N VAL A 165 -11.74 7.84 -0.38
CA VAL A 165 -12.80 6.85 -0.57
C VAL A 165 -13.69 6.87 0.68
N PRO A 166 -15.04 6.93 0.55
CA PRO A 166 -15.94 6.99 1.68
C PRO A 166 -15.90 5.71 2.54
N ARG A 167 -16.37 5.82 3.78
CA ARG A 167 -16.60 4.64 4.63
C ARG A 167 -17.62 3.68 4.00
N GLY A 168 -17.50 2.39 4.29
CA GLY A 168 -18.36 1.33 3.75
C GLY A 168 -18.04 0.94 2.31
N ALA A 169 -17.01 1.51 1.69
CA ALA A 169 -16.46 1.03 0.44
C ALA A 169 -15.80 -0.35 0.64
N GLU A 170 -16.06 -1.28 -0.27
CA GLU A 170 -15.55 -2.64 -0.24
C GLU A 170 -14.70 -2.91 -1.47
N PHE A 171 -13.54 -3.52 -1.25
CA PHE A 171 -12.60 -3.93 -2.29
C PHE A 171 -12.38 -5.43 -2.28
N THR A 172 -12.28 -6.08 -3.45
CA THR A 172 -11.86 -7.49 -3.54
C THR A 172 -10.35 -7.60 -3.34
N PHE A 173 -9.89 -8.52 -2.50
CA PHE A 173 -8.45 -8.78 -2.34
C PHE A 173 -8.07 -10.21 -2.73
N GLU A 174 -6.83 -10.37 -3.22
CA GLU A 174 -6.22 -11.66 -3.50
C GLU A 174 -4.74 -11.65 -3.11
N LEU A 175 -4.36 -12.59 -2.25
CA LEU A 175 -3.00 -12.87 -1.84
C LEU A 175 -2.61 -14.27 -2.34
N ILE A 176 -1.43 -14.40 -2.95
CA ILE A 176 -0.92 -15.68 -3.43
C ILE A 176 0.40 -15.95 -2.71
N TYR A 177 0.46 -17.05 -1.96
CA TYR A 177 1.67 -17.52 -1.30
C TYR A 177 2.26 -18.71 -2.07
N ASN A 178 3.47 -18.54 -2.59
CA ASN A 178 4.23 -19.61 -3.23
C ASN A 178 4.83 -20.55 -2.17
N VAL A 179 4.49 -21.83 -2.26
CA VAL A 179 5.06 -22.90 -1.44
C VAL A 179 6.27 -23.46 -2.19
N GLU A 180 7.45 -23.32 -1.60
CA GLU A 180 8.74 -23.71 -2.18
C GLU A 180 9.40 -24.78 -1.31
N GLY A 181 10.00 -25.79 -1.96
CA GLY A 181 10.78 -26.87 -1.34
C GLY A 181 12.27 -26.59 -1.23
#